data_AF-A0A1F5J6E3-F1
#
_entry.id   AF-A0A1F5J6E3-F1
#
_cell.length_a   1.000
_cell.length_b   1.000
_cell.length_c   1.000
_cell.angle_alpha   90.00
_cell.angle_beta   90.00
_cell.angle_gamma   90.00
#
_symmetry.space_group_name_H-M   'P 1'
#
loop_
_entity.id
_entity.type
_entity.pdbx_description
1 polymer ?
#
loop_
_entity_poly.entity_id
_entity_poly.type
_entity_poly.pdbx_seq_one_letter_code
_entity_poly.pdbx_strand_id
1 'polypeptide(L)'
;MNATPVQSGYDTSPMSVKDWVITMILLAIPVVGIVMLIIWIVSSTGNINRRNYCLASLVIAAIAIVLVIIFAVFFGGMAALMSTQQGA
;
A
#
# COMPACT_ATOMS: atom_id res chain seq x y z
N MET A 1 30.26 10.39 -28.12
CA MET A 1 30.01 9.41 -27.04
C MET A 1 28.52 9.42 -26.75
N ASN A 2 27.77 8.44 -27.24
CA ASN A 2 26.34 8.34 -26.94
C ASN A 2 26.24 7.63 -25.59
N ALA A 3 25.87 8.35 -24.53
CA ALA A 3 25.60 7.73 -23.25
C ALA A 3 24.44 6.74 -23.46
N THR A 4 24.73 5.45 -23.45
CA THR A 4 23.69 4.44 -23.35
C THR A 4 22.92 4.74 -22.07
N PRO A 5 21.61 5.03 -22.12
CA PRO A 5 20.85 5.22 -20.91
C PRO A 5 21.02 3.95 -20.08
N VAL A 6 21.38 4.11 -18.80
CA VAL A 6 21.43 2.99 -17.85
C VAL A 6 20.02 2.40 -17.85
N GLN A 7 19.79 1.34 -18.64
CA GLN A 7 18.55 0.60 -18.61
C GLN A 7 18.52 -0.04 -17.23
N SER A 8 17.72 0.53 -16.34
CA SER A 8 17.34 -0.13 -15.11
C SER A 8 16.80 -1.50 -15.49
N GLY A 9 17.28 -2.57 -14.85
CA GLY A 9 16.94 -3.97 -15.18
C GLY A 9 15.47 -4.36 -14.94
N TYR A 10 14.57 -3.40 -14.98
CA TYR A 10 13.14 -3.53 -14.79
C TYR A 10 12.42 -3.49 -16.13
N ASP A 11 11.44 -4.39 -16.27
CA ASP A 11 10.47 -4.35 -17.35
C ASP A 11 9.54 -3.14 -17.18
N THR A 12 9.51 -2.26 -18.18
CA THR A 12 8.65 -1.08 -18.20
C THR A 12 7.40 -1.26 -19.05
N SER A 13 7.20 -2.44 -19.65
CA SER A 13 6.03 -2.71 -20.47
C SER A 13 4.74 -2.62 -19.63
N PRO A 14 3.64 -2.12 -20.20
CA PRO A 14 2.36 -2.13 -19.51
C PRO A 14 1.95 -3.56 -19.14
N MET A 15 1.57 -3.76 -17.87
CA MET A 15 1.01 -5.04 -17.43
C MET A 15 -0.37 -5.26 -18.04
N SER A 16 -0.64 -6.49 -18.47
CA SER A 16 -1.97 -6.85 -18.99
C SER A 16 -3.01 -6.87 -17.87
N VAL A 17 -4.30 -6.84 -18.24
CA VAL A 17 -5.41 -6.97 -17.28
C VAL A 17 -5.28 -8.25 -16.45
N LYS A 18 -4.87 -9.36 -17.09
CA LYS A 18 -4.65 -10.64 -16.40
C LYS A 18 -3.59 -10.53 -15.31
N ASP A 19 -2.50 -9.82 -15.57
CA ASP A 19 -1.42 -9.67 -14.61
C ASP A 19 -1.85 -8.82 -13.40
N TRP A 20 -2.68 -7.79 -13.65
CA TRP A 20 -3.30 -7.00 -12.58
C TRP A 20 -4.27 -7.82 -11.75
N VAL A 21 -5.11 -8.63 -12.37
CA VAL A 21 -6.06 -9.51 -11.67
C VAL A 21 -5.31 -10.46 -10.74
N ILE A 22 -4.25 -11.12 -11.22
CA ILE A 22 -3.43 -12.01 -10.39
C ILE A 22 -2.76 -11.24 -9.24
N THR A 23 -2.24 -10.04 -9.53
CA THR A 23 -1.62 -9.17 -8.52
C THR A 23 -2.63 -8.83 -7.42
N MET A 24 -3.85 -8.41 -7.75
CA MET A 24 -4.87 -8.08 -6.76
C MET A 24 -5.35 -9.29 -5.96
N ILE A 25 -5.48 -10.48 -6.59
CA ILE A 25 -5.83 -11.72 -5.89
C ILE A 25 -4.76 -12.08 -4.84
N LEU A 26 -3.48 -11.98 -5.20
CA LEU A 26 -2.38 -12.24 -4.25
C LEU A 26 -2.38 -11.26 -3.08
N LEU A 27 -2.65 -9.98 -3.37
CA LEU A 27 -2.68 -8.92 -2.36
C LEU A 27 -3.92 -8.96 -1.46
N ALA A 28 -5.03 -9.55 -1.92
CA ALA A 28 -6.24 -9.73 -1.13
C ALA A 28 -6.06 -10.73 0.01
N ILE A 29 -5.08 -11.64 -0.09
CA ILE A 29 -4.76 -12.59 0.98
C ILE A 29 -3.90 -11.87 2.02
N PRO A 30 -4.29 -11.78 3.31
CA PRO A 30 -3.62 -10.89 4.27
C PRO A 30 -2.12 -11.13 4.44
N VAL A 31 -1.73 -12.40 4.68
CA VAL A 31 -0.33 -12.75 4.92
C VAL A 31 0.48 -12.76 3.63
N VAL A 32 -0.07 -13.40 2.58
CA VAL A 32 0.61 -13.50 1.27
C VAL A 32 0.75 -12.12 0.64
N GLY A 33 -0.24 -11.25 0.77
CA GLY A 33 -0.24 -9.90 0.24
C GLY A 33 0.86 -9.04 0.84
N ILE A 34 1.03 -9.06 2.16
CA ILE A 34 2.13 -8.34 2.83
C ILE A 34 3.49 -8.85 2.36
N VAL A 35 3.67 -10.18 2.29
CA VAL A 35 4.92 -10.78 1.81
C VAL A 35 5.20 -10.38 0.36
N MET A 36 4.21 -10.44 -0.52
CA MET A 36 4.36 -10.08 -1.93
C MET A 36 4.63 -8.58 -2.14
N LEU A 37 4.02 -7.69 -1.36
CA LEU A 37 4.35 -6.27 -1.37
C LEU A 37 5.83 -6.04 -1.10
N ILE A 38 6.37 -6.67 -0.05
CA ILE A 38 7.79 -6.53 0.33
C ILE A 38 8.69 -7.11 -0.76
N ILE A 39 8.40 -8.32 -1.26
CA ILE A 39 9.20 -8.96 -2.32
C ILE A 39 9.25 -8.06 -3.56
N TRP A 40 8.11 -7.53 -4.03
CA TRP A 40 8.09 -6.71 -5.24
C TRP A 40 8.71 -5.32 -5.06
N ILE A 41 8.77 -4.79 -3.83
CA ILE A 41 9.47 -3.53 -3.53
C ILE A 41 10.99 -3.73 -3.53
N VAL A 42 11.46 -4.80 -2.89
CA VAL A 42 12.88 -5.11 -2.70
C VAL A 42 13.51 -5.77 -3.92
N SER A 43 12.71 -6.41 -4.78
CA SER A 43 13.19 -7.05 -6.01
C SER A 43 13.92 -6.06 -6.91
N SER A 44 15.12 -6.44 -7.37
CA SER A 44 15.90 -5.72 -8.38
C SER A 44 15.48 -6.03 -9.82
N THR A 45 14.51 -6.93 -10.00
CA THR A 45 14.01 -7.40 -11.30
C THR A 45 12.47 -7.43 -11.32
N GLY A 46 11.90 -7.48 -12.52
CA GLY A 46 10.45 -7.55 -12.73
C GLY A 46 9.86 -6.24 -13.26
N ASN A 47 8.54 -6.10 -13.18
CA ASN A 47 7.83 -4.98 -13.81
C ASN A 47 7.74 -3.76 -12.89
N ILE A 48 8.14 -2.59 -13.39
CA ILE A 48 8.18 -1.34 -12.61
C ILE A 48 6.78 -0.86 -12.20
N ASN A 49 5.76 -1.13 -13.01
CA ASN A 49 4.38 -0.74 -12.72
C ASN A 49 3.88 -1.45 -11.45
N ARG A 50 4.21 -2.75 -11.31
CA ARG A 50 3.87 -3.52 -10.11
C ARG A 50 4.61 -3.01 -8.87
N ARG A 51 5.91 -2.73 -8.99
CA ARG A 51 6.71 -2.19 -7.89
C ARG A 51 6.18 -0.85 -7.39
N ASN A 52 5.87 0.07 -8.31
CA ASN A 52 5.31 1.38 -7.97
C ASN A 52 3.92 1.26 -7.32
N TYR A 53 3.09 0.34 -7.80
CA TYR A 53 1.81 0.04 -7.16
C TYR A 53 1.99 -0.46 -5.73
N CYS A 54 2.93 -1.37 -5.47
CA CYS A 54 3.20 -1.87 -4.11
C CYS A 54 3.64 -0.75 -3.16
N LEU A 55 4.51 0.16 -3.63
CA LEU A 55 4.90 1.35 -2.88
C LEU A 55 3.70 2.25 -2.58
N ALA A 56 2.86 2.52 -3.58
CA ALA A 56 1.64 3.32 -3.40
C ALA A 56 0.67 2.67 -2.41
N SER A 57 0.47 1.35 -2.46
CA SER A 57 -0.38 0.61 -1.53
C SER A 57 0.09 0.76 -0.08
N LEU A 58 1.40 0.69 0.20
CA LEU A 58 1.94 0.91 1.55
C LEU A 58 1.71 2.35 2.03
N VAL A 59 1.93 3.34 1.16
CA VAL A 59 1.70 4.75 1.49
C VAL A 59 0.22 4.98 1.81
N ILE A 60 -0.69 4.45 0.99
CA ILE A 60 -2.14 4.53 1.23
C ILE A 60 -2.51 3.84 2.54
N ALA A 61 -1.95 2.66 2.83
CA ALA A 61 -2.20 1.95 4.08
C ALA A 61 -1.73 2.77 5.30
N ALA A 62 -0.55 3.39 5.23
CA ALA A 62 -0.04 4.26 6.28
C ALA A 62 -0.95 5.48 6.50
N ILE A 63 -1.41 6.13 5.42
CA ILE A 63 -2.35 7.24 5.48
C ILE A 63 -3.68 6.78 6.11
N ALA A 64 -4.21 5.62 5.70
CA ALA A 64 -5.45 5.08 6.24
C ALA A 64 -5.35 4.81 7.75
N ILE A 65 -4.22 4.27 8.23
CA ILE A 65 -3.97 4.06 9.66
C ILE A 65 -3.98 5.40 10.42
N VAL A 66 -3.28 6.43 9.90
CA VAL A 66 -3.26 7.76 10.52
C VAL A 66 -4.67 8.35 10.59
N LEU A 67 -5.45 8.26 9.51
CA LEU A 67 -6.82 8.72 9.49
C LEU A 67 -7.69 7.97 10.50
N VAL A 68 -7.61 6.64 10.56
CA VAL A 68 -8.37 5.84 11.54
C VAL A 68 -8.04 6.25 12.97
N ILE A 69 -6.77 6.50 13.30
CA ILE A 69 -6.37 6.97 14.63
C ILE A 69 -6.97 8.35 14.92
N ILE A 70 -6.92 9.29 13.98
CA ILE A 70 -7.53 10.62 14.12
C ILE A 70 -9.02 10.46 14.39
N PHE A 71 -9.74 9.71 13.55
CA PHE A 71 -11.18 9.46 13.74
C PHE A 71 -11.47 8.79 15.10
N ALA A 72 -10.69 7.79 15.50
CA ALA A 72 -10.89 7.12 16.79
C ALA A 72 -10.68 8.06 17.98
N VAL A 73 -9.68 8.94 17.94
CA VAL A 73 -9.43 9.93 19.01
C VAL A 73 -10.52 10.99 19.04
N PHE A 74 -10.90 11.55 17.90
CA PHE A 74 -11.92 12.60 17.82
C PHE A 74 -13.30 12.07 18.26
N PHE A 75 -13.75 10.95 17.68
CA PHE A 75 -15.08 10.42 17.96
C PHE A 75 -15.13 9.60 19.25
N GLY A 76 -14.13 8.77 19.53
CA GLY A 76 -14.03 8.00 20.77
C GLY A 76 -13.79 8.87 21.99
N GLY A 77 -12.95 9.91 21.86
CA GLY A 77 -12.73 10.90 22.91
C GLY A 77 -13.99 11.71 23.22
N MET A 78 -14.73 12.16 22.20
CA MET A 78 -16.00 12.87 22.41
C MET A 78 -17.05 11.97 23.07
N ALA A 79 -17.18 10.71 22.64
CA ALA A 79 -18.09 9.75 23.27
C ALA A 79 -17.75 9.51 24.75
N ALA A 80 -16.47 9.39 25.09
CA ALA A 80 -16.02 9.26 26.47
C ALA A 80 -16.30 10.51 27.31
N LEU A 81 -16.12 11.71 26.76
CA LEU A 81 -16.45 12.96 27.46
C LEU A 81 -17.96 13.08 27.72
N MET A 82 -18.80 12.74 26.74
CA MET A 82 -20.26 12.76 26.91
C MET A 82 -20.75 11.75 27.95
N SER A 83 -20.14 10.56 28.04
CA SER A 83 -20.53 9.56 29.04
C SER A 83 -20.18 9.99 30.46
N THR A 84 -19.11 10.78 30.66
CA THR A 84 -18.78 11.34 31.99
C THR A 84 -19.77 12.38 32.50
N GLN A 85 -20.50 13.07 31.60
CA GLN A 85 -21.50 14.07 32.01
C GLN A 85 -22.88 13.48 32.33
N GLN A 86 -23.21 12.29 31.82
CA GLN A 86 -24.49 11.62 32.11
C GLN A 86 -24.49 10.84 33.43
N GLY A 87 -23.33 10.65 34.05
CA GLY A 87 -23.15 9.92 35.32
C GLY A 87 -22.92 10.79 36.55
N ALA A 88 -23.12 12.11 36.46
CA ALA A 88 -23.01 13.07 37.57
C ALA A 88 -24.39 13.54 38.04
#